data_AF-A0A0D3K8B6-F1
#
_entry.id   AF-A0A0D3K8B6-F1
#
_cell.length_a   1.000
_cell.length_b   1.000
_cell.length_c   1.000
_cell.angle_alpha   90.00
_cell.angle_beta   90.00
_cell.angle_gamma   90.00
#
_symmetry.space_group_name_H-M   'P 1'
#
loop_
_entity.id
_entity.type
_entity.pdbx_description
1 polymer ?
#
loop_
_entity_poly.entity_id
_entity_poly.type
_entity_poly.pdbx_seq_one_letter_code
_entity_poly.pdbx_strand_id
1 'polypeptide(L)'
;MLRELQRKARRDTETVTEEHLEDAKTLLGLFGVPFLVAPMEAEAQCAALEADGIVDGVDNDVFLFGGRNVYRQLFEPNRNVEHYTMDDVESELSLPRHRLIELAQLLGSDYTDGVHGVGIVNAMEASGERCSSEVVSSFSDLSSFGAWVRAWTPGGGPGTEDERDAGADAGAERRKRFKHRHRNMRQRWAVTEAYLRPTTERYDADACVWGRPDLHGLRSFCLHKFGWQQQKADEQLLPMMRAFEQTQAMDSEAKAPWEARAKADKERLAAEQRAMCAAPRDGATAATGAVGAGQSLYDAGGSSDSDSE
;
A
#
# COMPACT_ATOMS: atom_id res chain seq x y z
N MET A 1 8.72 37.88 16.75
CA MET A 1 7.64 38.82 16.38
C MET A 1 7.24 38.76 14.91
N LEU A 2 8.02 39.27 13.93
CA LEU A 2 7.58 39.28 12.51
C LEU A 2 7.38 37.86 11.92
N ARG A 3 8.28 36.93 12.22
CA ARG A 3 8.15 35.51 11.83
C ARG A 3 6.98 34.79 12.51
N GLU A 4 6.64 35.17 13.73
CA GLU A 4 5.49 34.59 14.45
C GLU A 4 4.17 35.14 13.93
N LEU A 5 4.13 36.43 13.58
CA LEU A 5 2.99 37.05 12.91
C LEU A 5 2.79 36.49 11.49
N GLN A 6 3.86 36.25 10.74
CA GLN A 6 3.80 35.57 9.43
C GLN A 6 3.35 34.10 9.56
N ARG A 7 3.82 33.40 10.60
CA ARG A 7 3.44 32.01 10.88
C ARG A 7 2.00 31.90 11.39
N LYS A 8 1.50 32.91 12.09
CA LYS A 8 0.10 33.02 12.53
C LYS A 8 -0.81 33.42 11.37
N ALA A 9 -0.40 34.36 10.53
CA ALA A 9 -1.11 34.72 9.30
C ALA A 9 -1.20 33.56 8.31
N ARG A 10 -0.14 32.74 8.19
CA ARG A 10 -0.19 31.45 7.44
C ARG A 10 -1.20 30.48 8.04
N ARG A 11 -1.21 30.29 9.36
CA ARG A 11 -2.19 29.43 10.03
C ARG A 11 -3.63 29.92 9.85
N ASP A 12 -3.84 31.24 9.88
CA ASP A 12 -5.17 31.84 9.71
C ASP A 12 -5.64 31.84 8.24
N THR A 13 -4.72 31.65 7.26
CA THR A 13 -5.07 31.33 5.85
C THR A 13 -5.17 29.82 5.59
N GLU A 14 -4.67 28.97 6.50
CA GLU A 14 -4.68 27.50 6.43
C GLU A 14 -5.89 26.86 7.11
N THR A 15 -6.78 27.62 7.77
CA THR A 15 -8.03 27.03 8.29
C THR A 15 -8.96 26.73 7.12
N VAL A 16 -8.86 25.52 6.58
CA VAL A 16 -9.81 24.96 5.62
C VAL A 16 -11.19 25.04 6.25
N THR A 17 -12.06 25.87 5.67
CA THR A 17 -13.45 25.96 6.10
C THR A 17 -14.24 24.78 5.56
N GLU A 18 -15.32 24.42 6.24
CA GLU A 18 -16.24 23.40 5.76
C GLU A 18 -16.82 23.77 4.39
N GLU A 19 -17.04 25.06 4.13
CA GLU A 19 -17.46 25.58 2.82
C GLU A 19 -16.44 25.25 1.71
N HIS A 20 -15.14 25.40 1.96
CA HIS A 20 -14.13 25.04 0.95
C HIS A 20 -14.14 23.54 0.63
N LEU A 21 -14.41 22.69 1.62
CA LEU A 21 -14.52 21.25 1.43
C LEU A 21 -15.77 20.88 0.63
N GLU A 22 -16.91 21.51 0.93
CA GLU A 22 -18.16 21.32 0.18
C GLU A 22 -18.04 21.80 -1.28
N ASP A 23 -17.38 22.93 -1.50
CA ASP A 23 -17.09 23.45 -2.83
C ASP A 23 -16.21 22.49 -3.63
N ALA A 24 -15.17 21.93 -3.01
CA ALA A 24 -14.30 20.94 -3.65
C ALA A 24 -15.06 19.65 -3.99
N LYS A 25 -15.90 19.13 -3.08
CA LYS A 25 -16.75 17.95 -3.33
C LYS A 25 -17.74 18.19 -4.46
N THR A 26 -18.36 19.38 -4.49
CA THR A 26 -19.28 19.78 -5.56
C THR A 26 -18.55 19.82 -6.89
N LEU A 27 -17.36 20.42 -6.93
CA LEU A 27 -16.53 20.48 -8.12
C LEU A 27 -16.14 19.09 -8.63
N LEU A 28 -15.71 18.18 -7.76
CA LEU A 28 -15.40 16.79 -8.10
C LEU A 28 -16.63 16.06 -8.67
N GLY A 29 -17.79 16.23 -8.04
CA GLY A 29 -19.05 15.69 -8.53
C GLY A 29 -19.43 16.20 -9.92
N LEU A 30 -19.21 17.49 -10.19
CA LEU A 30 -19.44 18.08 -11.52
C LEU A 30 -18.46 17.57 -12.58
N PHE A 31 -17.21 17.26 -12.21
CA PHE A 31 -16.27 16.58 -13.10
C PHE A 31 -16.57 15.08 -13.26
N GLY A 32 -17.48 14.51 -12.47
CA GLY A 32 -17.75 13.07 -12.46
C GLY A 32 -16.62 12.26 -11.83
N VAL A 33 -15.77 12.87 -11.00
CA VAL A 33 -14.67 12.19 -10.31
C VAL A 33 -15.22 11.55 -9.03
N PRO A 34 -15.08 10.23 -8.85
CA PRO A 34 -15.48 9.58 -7.60
C PRO A 34 -14.60 10.07 -6.46
N PHE A 35 -15.20 10.33 -5.31
CA PHE A 35 -14.49 10.70 -4.09
C PHE A 35 -15.06 9.93 -2.90
N LEU A 36 -14.21 9.69 -1.91
CA LEU A 36 -14.54 9.00 -0.68
C LEU A 36 -14.14 9.90 0.49
N VAL A 37 -14.80 9.73 1.64
CA VAL A 37 -14.45 10.44 2.87
C VAL A 37 -13.85 9.42 3.82
N ALA A 38 -12.55 9.50 4.06
CA ALA A 38 -11.87 8.63 5.00
C ALA A 38 -12.41 8.87 6.43
N PRO A 39 -12.51 7.82 7.27
CA PRO A 39 -13.01 7.96 8.64
C PRO A 39 -12.06 8.74 9.55
N MET A 40 -10.75 8.70 9.27
CA MET A 40 -9.73 9.43 10.00
C MET A 40 -8.70 10.04 9.04
N GLU A 41 -7.82 9.21 8.48
CA GLU A 41 -6.66 9.66 7.71
C GLU A 41 -6.80 9.27 6.25
N ALA A 42 -6.72 10.25 5.35
CA ALA A 42 -6.88 10.03 3.93
C ALA A 42 -5.77 9.14 3.36
N GLU A 43 -4.51 9.36 3.76
CA GLU A 43 -3.36 8.56 3.30
C GLU A 43 -3.48 7.09 3.69
N ALA A 44 -3.93 6.82 4.92
CA ALA A 44 -4.18 5.45 5.37
C ALA A 44 -5.27 4.77 4.55
N GLN A 45 -6.34 5.51 4.22
CA GLN A 45 -7.40 5.01 3.36
C GLN A 45 -6.90 4.74 1.94
N CYS A 46 -6.07 5.64 1.38
CA CYS A 46 -5.43 5.43 0.08
C CYS A 46 -4.55 4.17 0.06
N ALA A 47 -3.75 3.95 1.11
CA ALA A 47 -2.96 2.72 1.27
C ALA A 47 -3.83 1.46 1.23
N ALA A 48 -4.98 1.51 1.93
CA ALA A 48 -5.91 0.39 1.98
C ALA A 48 -6.56 0.13 0.61
N LEU A 49 -6.96 1.18 -0.11
CA LEU A 49 -7.53 1.05 -1.45
C LEU A 49 -6.53 0.48 -2.46
N GLU A 50 -5.25 0.84 -2.34
CA GLU A 50 -4.18 0.27 -3.16
C GLU A 50 -3.95 -1.20 -2.82
N ALA A 51 -3.92 -1.54 -1.53
CA ALA A 51 -3.78 -2.93 -1.08
C ALA A 51 -4.94 -3.82 -1.54
N ASP A 52 -6.16 -3.27 -1.63
CA ASP A 52 -7.35 -3.94 -2.16
C ASP A 52 -7.38 -3.96 -3.71
N GLY A 53 -6.42 -3.32 -4.39
CA GLY A 53 -6.30 -3.28 -5.85
C GLY A 53 -7.34 -2.38 -6.54
N ILE A 54 -7.92 -1.43 -5.82
CA ILE A 54 -8.91 -0.47 -6.35
C ILE A 54 -8.20 0.71 -7.04
N VAL A 55 -7.02 1.08 -6.55
CA VAL A 55 -6.16 2.12 -7.14
C VAL A 55 -4.77 1.57 -7.43
N ASP A 56 -4.15 2.04 -8.51
CA ASP A 56 -2.83 1.56 -8.93
C ASP A 56 -1.67 2.20 -8.15
N GLY A 57 -1.90 3.36 -7.55
CA GLY A 57 -0.96 3.98 -6.63
C GLY A 57 -1.48 5.28 -6.02
N VAL A 58 -0.65 5.86 -5.17
CA VAL A 58 -1.04 6.86 -4.17
C VAL A 58 0.00 7.99 -4.10
N ASP A 59 -0.33 9.08 -3.40
CA ASP A 59 0.56 10.23 -3.21
C ASP A 59 1.53 10.00 -2.02
N ASN A 60 2.19 11.06 -1.54
CA ASN A 60 3.23 11.05 -0.52
C ASN A 60 2.78 10.47 0.84
N ASP A 61 3.76 10.05 1.64
CA ASP A 61 3.64 9.61 3.05
C ASP A 61 2.86 8.30 3.31
N VAL A 62 2.48 7.58 2.24
CA VAL A 62 1.69 6.34 2.36
C VAL A 62 2.53 5.10 2.71
N PHE A 63 3.85 5.12 2.53
CA PHE A 63 4.72 3.98 2.87
C PHE A 63 4.60 3.54 4.34
N LEU A 64 4.36 4.48 5.26
CA LEU A 64 4.19 4.18 6.68
C LEU A 64 2.90 3.39 6.95
N PHE A 65 1.83 3.70 6.21
CA PHE A 65 0.54 3.03 6.24
C PHE A 65 0.50 1.74 5.40
N GLY A 66 1.56 1.48 4.64
CA GLY A 66 1.74 0.25 3.87
C GLY A 66 1.40 0.36 2.40
N GLY A 67 1.32 1.57 1.84
CA GLY A 67 1.24 1.74 0.41
C GLY A 67 2.52 1.25 -0.28
N ARG A 68 2.41 0.74 -1.50
CA ARG A 68 3.51 0.16 -2.27
C ARG A 68 3.97 1.03 -3.42
N ASN A 69 3.06 1.75 -4.07
CA ASN A 69 3.33 2.53 -5.27
C ASN A 69 3.03 4.01 -4.99
N VAL A 70 4.08 4.83 -4.92
CA VAL A 70 3.95 6.27 -4.65
C VAL A 70 4.34 7.08 -5.88
N TYR A 71 3.48 8.00 -6.28
CA TYR A 71 3.72 8.94 -7.38
C TYR A 71 3.94 10.35 -6.85
N ARG A 72 5.11 10.93 -7.13
CA ARG A 72 5.47 12.28 -6.70
C ARG A 72 5.52 13.24 -7.88
N GLN A 73 5.33 14.53 -7.57
CA GLN A 73 5.47 15.64 -8.53
C GLN A 73 4.44 15.59 -9.68
N LEU A 74 3.26 15.01 -9.44
CA LEU A 74 2.17 14.87 -10.43
C LEU A 74 1.74 16.21 -11.06
N PHE A 75 1.80 17.29 -10.30
CA PHE A 75 1.32 18.61 -10.72
C PHE A 75 2.45 19.59 -11.07
N GLU A 76 3.71 19.14 -11.14
CA GLU A 76 4.84 20.01 -11.48
C GLU A 76 5.06 20.05 -13.02
N PRO A 77 4.79 21.18 -13.70
CA PRO A 77 4.75 21.23 -15.17
C PRO A 77 6.12 21.04 -15.83
N ASN A 78 7.20 21.20 -15.08
CA ASN A 78 8.58 21.16 -15.59
C ASN A 78 9.37 19.95 -15.07
N ARG A 79 8.70 18.99 -14.42
CA ARG A 79 9.35 17.78 -13.90
C ARG A 79 8.62 16.54 -14.38
N ASN A 80 9.39 15.47 -14.49
CA ASN A 80 8.82 14.15 -14.74
C ASN A 80 8.23 13.63 -13.43
N VAL A 81 7.12 12.90 -13.53
CA VAL A 81 6.53 12.20 -12.39
C VAL A 81 7.54 11.18 -11.86
N GLU A 82 7.84 11.25 -10.57
CA GLU A 82 8.71 10.28 -9.91
C GLU A 82 7.83 9.14 -9.38
N HIS A 83 8.17 7.89 -9.74
CA HIS A 83 7.49 6.71 -9.24
C HIS A 83 8.41 5.96 -8.27
N TYR A 84 7.92 5.71 -7.07
CA TYR A 84 8.64 5.00 -6.02
C TYR A 84 7.88 3.75 -5.63
N THR A 85 8.54 2.60 -5.73
CA THR A 85 7.97 1.31 -5.33
C THR A 85 8.56 0.86 -3.99
N MET A 86 7.75 0.30 -3.11
CA MET A 86 8.22 -0.27 -1.85
C MET A 86 9.20 -1.43 -2.09
N ASP A 87 9.05 -2.18 -3.18
CA ASP A 87 10.02 -3.23 -3.58
C ASP A 87 11.43 -2.65 -3.84
N ASP A 88 11.51 -1.49 -4.46
CA ASP A 88 12.78 -0.80 -4.72
C ASP A 88 13.37 -0.27 -3.40
N VAL A 89 12.53 0.25 -2.51
CA VAL A 89 12.94 0.70 -1.17
C VAL A 89 13.47 -0.48 -0.33
N GLU A 90 12.79 -1.62 -0.35
CA GLU A 90 13.22 -2.81 0.39
C GLU A 90 14.48 -3.45 -0.21
N SER A 91 14.64 -3.42 -1.53
CA SER A 91 15.79 -4.05 -2.20
C SER A 91 17.05 -3.17 -2.21
N GLU A 92 16.92 -1.88 -2.49
CA GLU A 92 18.06 -0.96 -2.60
C GLU A 92 18.46 -0.39 -1.24
N LEU A 93 17.47 -0.01 -0.42
CA LEU A 93 17.71 0.60 0.89
C LEU A 93 17.64 -0.40 2.03
N SER A 94 17.13 -1.63 1.84
CA SER A 94 16.92 -2.61 2.93
C SER A 94 15.95 -2.15 4.03
N LEU A 95 15.11 -1.16 3.73
CA LEU A 95 14.18 -0.53 4.68
C LEU A 95 12.74 -1.06 4.53
N PRO A 96 12.38 -2.19 5.19
CA PRO A 96 11.00 -2.64 5.24
C PRO A 96 10.13 -1.69 6.06
N ARG A 97 8.81 -1.80 5.89
CA ARG A 97 7.82 -0.91 6.52
C ARG A 97 8.04 -0.69 8.03
N HIS A 98 8.36 -1.73 8.79
CA HIS A 98 8.59 -1.59 10.23
C HIS A 98 9.76 -0.63 10.54
N ARG A 99 10.86 -0.68 9.77
CA ARG A 99 12.01 0.22 9.92
C ARG A 99 11.67 1.65 9.48
N LEU A 100 10.86 1.82 8.45
CA LEU A 100 10.38 3.16 8.07
C LEU A 100 9.58 3.81 9.21
N ILE A 101 8.74 3.04 9.90
CA ILE A 101 8.01 3.52 11.09
C ILE A 101 8.97 3.85 12.24
N GLU A 102 10.05 3.08 12.40
CA GLU A 102 11.08 3.41 13.41
C GLU A 102 11.83 4.70 13.07
N LEU A 103 12.19 4.89 11.80
CA LEU A 103 12.82 6.11 11.30
C LEU A 103 11.90 7.33 11.48
N ALA A 104 10.61 7.19 11.18
CA ALA A 104 9.61 8.24 11.41
C ALA A 104 9.52 8.63 12.89
N GLN A 105 9.67 7.67 13.81
CA GLN A 105 9.73 7.95 15.25
C GLN A 105 10.99 8.70 15.69
N LEU A 106 12.12 8.46 15.01
CA LEU A 106 13.40 9.11 15.31
C LEU A 106 13.51 10.51 14.71
N LEU A 107 13.10 10.68 13.45
CA LEU A 107 13.19 11.93 12.70
C LEU A 107 12.05 12.90 13.04
N GLY A 108 10.90 12.35 13.42
CA GLY A 108 9.66 13.07 13.59
C GLY A 108 8.76 12.92 12.38
N SER A 109 7.45 12.85 12.65
CA SER A 109 6.34 12.77 11.70
C SER A 109 5.11 13.41 12.35
N ASP A 110 3.97 13.45 11.67
CA ASP A 110 2.77 14.11 12.22
C ASP A 110 2.27 13.53 13.55
N TYR A 111 2.60 12.26 13.83
CA TYR A 111 2.27 11.62 15.10
C TYR A 111 3.36 11.70 16.18
N THR A 112 4.56 12.15 15.85
CA THR A 112 5.69 12.23 16.80
C THR A 112 6.60 13.40 16.52
N ASP A 113 6.92 14.17 17.54
CA ASP A 113 7.87 15.29 17.43
C ASP A 113 9.32 14.85 17.09
N GLY A 114 9.58 13.54 17.09
CA GLY A 114 10.90 12.97 16.83
C GLY A 114 11.88 13.15 17.99
N VAL A 115 13.14 12.77 17.75
CA VAL A 115 14.22 12.91 18.73
C VAL A 115 15.10 14.08 18.35
N HIS A 116 15.04 15.15 19.15
CA HIS A 116 15.84 16.36 18.91
C HIS A 116 17.34 16.05 18.81
N GLY A 117 17.95 16.34 17.65
CA GLY A 117 19.38 16.13 17.37
C GLY A 117 19.70 14.80 16.68
N VAL A 118 18.70 13.97 16.41
CA VAL A 118 18.81 12.81 15.52
C VAL A 118 18.40 13.24 14.11
N GLY A 119 19.35 13.23 13.18
CA GLY A 119 19.08 13.42 11.76
C GLY A 119 19.06 12.09 11.01
N ILE A 120 18.81 12.12 9.70
CA ILE A 120 18.70 10.92 8.84
C ILE A 120 19.89 9.97 9.00
N VAL A 121 21.13 10.49 9.02
CA VAL A 121 22.34 9.66 9.18
C VAL A 121 22.33 8.89 10.50
N ASN A 122 22.09 9.59 11.61
CA ASN A 122 22.06 8.97 12.93
C ASN A 122 20.87 8.01 13.08
N ALA A 123 19.73 8.30 12.44
CA ALA A 123 18.55 7.46 12.47
C ALA A 123 18.75 6.15 11.69
N MET A 124 19.38 6.23 10.52
CA MET A 124 19.78 5.05 9.72
C MET A 124 20.80 4.19 10.47
N GLU A 125 21.80 4.81 11.10
CA GLU A 125 22.77 4.10 11.96
C GLU A 125 22.07 3.38 13.13
N ALA A 126 21.09 4.03 13.77
CA ALA A 126 20.34 3.44 14.88
C ALA A 126 19.42 2.30 14.45
N SER A 127 18.90 2.34 13.22
CA SER A 127 17.96 1.34 12.66
C SER A 127 18.66 0.09 12.11
N GLY A 128 20.00 0.05 12.17
CA GLY A 128 20.78 -1.18 12.07
C GLY A 128 21.34 -1.54 10.69
N GLU A 129 21.17 -0.70 9.68
CA GLU A 129 21.76 -0.92 8.36
C GLU A 129 23.23 -0.55 8.31
N ARG A 130 24.06 -1.59 8.38
CA ARG A 130 25.36 -1.81 7.72
C ARG A 130 26.38 -0.66 7.58
N CYS A 131 26.24 0.44 8.29
CA CYS A 131 27.28 1.45 8.40
C CYS A 131 28.04 1.18 9.70
N SER A 132 29.23 0.59 9.56
CA SER A 132 30.24 0.51 10.61
C SER A 132 30.70 1.93 10.97
N SER A 133 29.87 2.66 11.70
CA SER A 133 30.17 3.95 12.30
C SER A 133 30.21 3.76 13.80
N GLU A 134 31.32 4.17 14.41
CA GLU A 134 31.66 3.97 15.82
C GLU A 134 30.68 4.62 16.83
N VAL A 135 29.57 5.22 16.39
CA VAL A 135 28.74 6.13 17.19
C VAL A 135 27.45 5.49 17.73
N VAL A 136 26.86 4.51 17.06
CA VAL A 136 25.64 3.84 17.52
C VAL A 136 25.80 2.35 17.31
N SER A 137 25.58 1.54 18.35
CA SER A 137 25.53 0.09 18.18
C SER A 137 24.33 -0.25 17.31
N SER A 138 24.46 -1.15 16.33
CA SER A 138 23.31 -1.63 15.55
C SER A 138 22.30 -2.28 16.53
N PHE A 139 21.06 -1.78 16.56
CA PHE A 139 20.01 -2.29 17.45
C PHE A 139 18.96 -3.04 16.63
N SER A 140 18.48 -4.17 17.17
CA SER A 140 17.35 -4.88 16.59
C SER A 140 16.06 -4.09 16.70
N ASP A 141 15.89 -3.31 17.78
CA ASP A 141 14.63 -2.63 18.11
C ASP A 141 14.88 -1.24 18.71
N LEU A 142 13.97 -0.30 18.44
CA LEU A 142 13.96 1.03 19.07
C LEU A 142 13.91 0.99 20.61
N SER A 143 13.31 -0.05 21.19
CA SER A 143 13.28 -0.24 22.65
C SER A 143 14.68 -0.45 23.23
N SER A 144 15.51 -1.20 22.53
CA SER A 144 16.92 -1.47 22.86
C SER A 144 17.77 -0.20 22.68
N PHE A 145 17.54 0.56 21.60
CA PHE A 145 18.16 1.87 21.41
C PHE A 145 17.83 2.83 22.56
N GLY A 146 16.54 2.95 22.92
CA GLY A 146 16.13 3.83 24.03
C GLY A 146 16.62 3.36 25.40
N ALA A 147 16.74 2.05 25.63
CA ALA A 147 17.39 1.50 26.82
C ALA A 147 18.89 1.87 26.86
N TRP A 148 19.60 1.78 25.73
CA TRP A 148 21.01 2.14 25.62
C TRP A 148 21.29 3.64 25.82
N VAL A 149 20.39 4.51 25.32
CA VAL A 149 20.48 5.96 25.56
C VAL A 149 20.26 6.27 27.04
N ARG A 150 19.31 5.60 27.70
CA ARG A 150 19.00 5.80 29.14
C ARG A 150 19.96 5.13 30.09
N ALA A 151 20.64 4.06 29.68
CA ALA A 151 21.75 3.45 30.43
C ALA A 151 22.94 4.41 30.59
N TRP A 152 22.88 5.61 30.01
CA TRP A 152 23.82 6.68 30.30
C TRP A 152 23.77 7.09 31.77
N THR A 153 24.83 6.76 32.49
CA THR A 153 25.11 7.24 33.84
C THR A 153 26.12 8.39 33.80
N PRO A 154 25.89 9.53 34.49
CA PRO A 154 26.89 10.56 34.64
C PRO A 154 28.00 10.04 35.56
N GLY A 155 29.14 9.67 34.97
CA GLY A 155 30.24 9.01 35.68
C GLY A 155 30.06 7.50 35.63
N GLY A 156 30.99 6.80 34.98
CA GLY A 156 30.91 5.37 34.70
C GLY A 156 30.47 4.54 35.92
N GLY A 157 29.27 3.95 35.83
CA GLY A 157 28.78 2.93 36.74
C GLY A 157 29.10 1.54 36.20
N PRO A 158 29.28 0.53 37.08
CA PRO A 158 30.06 -0.65 36.78
C PRO A 158 29.30 -1.68 35.93
N GLY A 159 29.98 -2.18 34.90
CA GLY A 159 29.85 -3.58 34.48
C GLY A 159 28.83 -3.90 33.39
N THR A 160 28.95 -3.29 32.22
CA THR A 160 28.78 -3.95 30.90
C THR A 160 29.44 -3.08 29.82
N GLU A 161 30.73 -2.78 30.00
CA GLU A 161 31.55 -2.35 28.87
C GLU A 161 32.13 -3.64 28.29
N ASP A 162 31.66 -4.06 27.12
CA ASP A 162 32.39 -5.02 26.30
C ASP A 162 33.79 -4.43 26.08
N GLU A 163 34.76 -4.92 26.86
CA GLU A 163 36.19 -4.55 26.84
C GLU A 163 36.89 -4.99 25.53
N ARG A 164 36.22 -4.89 24.38
CA ARG A 164 36.76 -5.31 23.08
C ARG A 164 37.10 -4.19 22.11
N ASP A 165 36.76 -2.93 22.41
CA ASP A 165 37.13 -1.79 21.55
C ASP A 165 37.83 -0.68 22.34
N ALA A 166 39.03 -0.98 22.83
CA ALA A 166 40.01 0.01 23.27
C ALA A 166 40.77 0.60 22.07
N GLY A 167 40.03 1.18 21.11
CA GLY A 167 40.55 1.91 19.95
C GLY A 167 40.23 3.41 20.03
N ALA A 168 41.25 4.23 20.30
CA ALA A 168 41.40 5.68 20.03
C ALA A 168 40.13 6.58 19.88
N ASP A 169 39.63 7.07 21.02
CA ASP A 169 39.34 8.47 21.41
C ASP A 169 38.47 9.44 20.58
N ALA A 170 37.88 9.06 19.44
CA ALA A 170 36.91 9.93 18.74
C ALA A 170 35.48 9.39 18.81
N GLY A 171 35.30 8.08 18.59
CA GLY A 171 34.01 7.38 18.62
C GLY A 171 33.40 7.34 20.03
N ALA A 172 34.19 7.02 21.05
CA ALA A 172 33.73 6.96 22.44
C ALA A 172 33.22 8.32 22.96
N GLU A 173 33.91 9.42 22.64
CA GLU A 173 33.49 10.76 23.01
C GLU A 173 32.27 11.24 22.20
N ARG A 174 32.16 10.87 20.92
CA ARG A 174 30.94 11.09 20.12
C ARG A 174 29.74 10.35 20.72
N ARG A 175 29.91 9.09 21.15
CA ARG A 175 28.90 8.28 21.86
C ARG A 175 28.44 8.95 23.15
N LYS A 176 29.39 9.38 23.99
CA LYS A 176 29.09 10.09 25.25
C LYS A 176 28.33 11.40 25.01
N ARG A 177 28.76 12.20 24.02
CA ARG A 177 28.06 13.45 23.63
C ARG A 177 26.67 13.20 23.07
N PHE A 178 26.49 12.14 22.29
CA PHE A 178 25.17 11.72 21.79
C PHE A 178 24.26 11.34 22.96
N LYS A 179 24.68 10.40 23.82
CA LYS A 179 23.92 9.99 25.01
C LYS A 179 23.57 11.17 25.93
N HIS A 180 24.51 12.09 26.17
CA HIS A 180 24.25 13.29 26.97
C HIS A 180 23.18 14.20 26.32
N ARG A 181 23.23 14.41 25.00
CA ARG A 181 22.23 15.22 24.27
C ARG A 181 20.85 14.58 24.26
N HIS A 182 20.78 13.25 24.27
CA HIS A 182 19.52 12.50 24.21
C HIS A 182 19.06 11.94 25.56
N ARG A 183 19.62 12.41 26.68
CA ARG A 183 19.27 11.94 28.05
C ARG A 183 17.79 12.12 28.41
N ASN A 184 17.14 13.13 27.82
CA ASN A 184 15.73 13.46 28.04
C ASN A 184 14.81 12.90 26.96
N MET A 185 15.28 11.91 26.17
CA MET A 185 14.48 11.27 25.13
C MET A 185 13.21 10.66 25.74
N ARG A 186 12.06 11.19 25.33
CA ARG A 186 10.74 10.68 25.74
C ARG A 186 10.35 9.55 24.81
N GLN A 187 10.16 8.35 25.35
CA GLN A 187 9.65 7.22 24.59
C GLN A 187 8.13 7.33 24.45
N ARG A 188 7.66 7.97 23.36
CA ARG A 188 6.26 7.90 22.92
C ARG A 188 6.17 6.94 21.73
N TRP A 189 6.48 5.66 21.95
CA TRP A 189 6.38 4.60 20.92
C TRP A 189 4.95 4.14 20.66
N ALA A 190 3.97 4.69 21.38
CA ALA A 190 2.53 4.43 21.21
C ALA A 190 2.00 4.80 19.81
N VAL A 191 2.80 5.50 19.02
CA VAL A 191 2.51 5.93 17.65
C VAL A 191 2.57 4.77 16.64
N THR A 192 3.31 3.71 16.95
CA THR A 192 3.51 2.57 16.03
C THR A 192 2.19 1.90 15.65
N GLU A 193 1.27 1.74 16.61
CA GLU A 193 -0.04 1.12 16.35
C GLU A 193 -0.90 1.95 15.38
N ALA A 194 -0.80 3.28 15.42
CA ALA A 194 -1.55 4.15 14.51
C ALA A 194 -1.14 3.93 13.04
N TYR A 195 0.15 3.68 12.78
CA TYR A 195 0.64 3.36 11.44
C TYR A 195 0.38 1.91 11.04
N LEU A 196 0.48 0.95 11.97
CA LEU A 196 0.29 -0.47 11.66
C LEU A 196 -1.17 -0.85 11.47
N ARG A 197 -2.07 -0.20 12.23
CA ARG A 197 -3.51 -0.47 12.23
C ARG A 197 -4.29 0.83 12.19
N PRO A 198 -4.18 1.60 11.09
CA PRO A 198 -5.00 2.79 10.93
C PRO A 198 -6.47 2.41 10.84
N THR A 199 -7.34 3.30 11.30
CA THR A 199 -8.79 3.16 11.10
C THR A 199 -9.11 3.41 9.63
N THR A 200 -9.42 2.37 8.89
CA THR A 200 -9.84 2.43 7.48
C THR A 200 -11.16 1.71 7.29
N GLU A 201 -11.92 2.14 6.28
CA GLU A 201 -13.14 1.47 5.86
C GLU A 201 -12.88 0.62 4.61
N ARG A 202 -13.62 -0.48 4.49
CA ARG A 202 -13.62 -1.28 3.26
C ARG A 202 -14.58 -0.67 2.27
N TYR A 203 -14.11 -0.50 1.03
CA TYR A 203 -14.93 -0.03 -0.07
C TYR A 203 -14.98 -1.10 -1.15
N ASP A 204 -16.16 -1.30 -1.74
CA ASP A 204 -16.31 -2.17 -2.89
C ASP A 204 -15.78 -1.46 -4.15
N ALA A 205 -15.09 -2.18 -5.02
CA ALA A 205 -14.56 -1.64 -6.28
C ALA A 205 -15.68 -1.02 -7.16
N ASP A 206 -16.91 -1.54 -7.05
CA ASP A 206 -18.09 -1.06 -7.76
C ASP A 206 -18.53 0.36 -7.34
N ALA A 207 -18.01 0.90 -6.23
CA ALA A 207 -18.31 2.25 -5.77
C ALA A 207 -17.50 3.34 -6.50
N CYS A 208 -16.40 2.99 -7.17
CA CYS A 208 -15.50 3.95 -7.81
C CYS A 208 -15.76 4.03 -9.32
N VAL A 209 -16.91 4.56 -9.71
CA VAL A 209 -17.28 4.74 -11.13
C VAL A 209 -17.04 6.17 -11.57
N TRP A 210 -16.25 6.34 -12.62
CA TRP A 210 -16.03 7.63 -13.27
C TRP A 210 -17.27 8.04 -14.08
N GLY A 211 -17.80 9.21 -13.75
CA GLY A 211 -18.90 9.85 -14.45
C GLY A 211 -18.44 10.71 -15.63
N ARG A 212 -19.41 11.19 -16.42
CA ARG A 212 -19.14 12.18 -17.46
C ARG A 212 -19.15 13.60 -16.85
N PRO A 213 -18.15 14.45 -17.14
CA PRO A 213 -18.14 15.83 -16.68
C PRO A 213 -19.37 16.62 -17.19
N ASP A 214 -20.06 17.33 -16.28
CA ASP A 214 -21.17 18.23 -16.61
C ASP A 214 -20.66 19.65 -16.93
N LEU A 215 -20.58 19.95 -18.23
CA LEU A 215 -20.22 21.27 -18.72
C LEU A 215 -21.08 22.41 -18.19
N HIS A 216 -22.39 22.20 -18.11
CA HIS A 216 -23.31 23.29 -17.78
C HIS A 216 -23.19 23.65 -16.30
N GLY A 217 -23.13 22.62 -15.45
CA GLY A 217 -22.82 22.77 -14.04
C GLY A 217 -21.45 23.41 -13.80
N LEU A 218 -20.41 22.97 -14.51
CA LEU A 218 -19.05 23.54 -14.39
C LEU A 218 -19.00 25.02 -14.77
N ARG A 219 -19.65 25.43 -15.87
CA ARG A 219 -19.73 26.85 -16.27
C ARG A 219 -20.42 27.70 -15.20
N SER A 220 -21.53 27.20 -14.66
CA SER A 220 -22.29 27.88 -13.61
C SER A 220 -21.46 27.99 -12.32
N PHE A 221 -20.76 26.92 -11.94
CA PHE A 221 -19.86 26.90 -10.79
C PHE A 221 -18.71 27.90 -10.95
N CYS A 222 -18.03 27.91 -12.11
CA CYS A 222 -16.94 28.84 -12.39
C CYS A 222 -17.40 30.31 -12.38
N LEU A 223 -18.63 30.58 -12.84
CA LEU A 223 -19.21 31.92 -12.79
C LEU A 223 -19.47 32.36 -11.34
N HIS A 224 -20.08 31.50 -10.52
CA HIS A 224 -20.46 31.84 -9.15
C HIS A 224 -19.27 31.92 -8.19
N LYS A 225 -18.32 30.97 -8.26
CA LYS A 225 -17.21 30.87 -7.31
C LYS A 225 -15.95 31.62 -7.77
N PHE A 226 -15.64 31.59 -9.07
CA PHE A 226 -14.42 32.23 -9.61
C PHE A 226 -14.69 33.53 -10.38
N GLY A 227 -15.96 33.88 -10.64
CA GLY A 227 -16.31 35.05 -11.45
C GLY A 227 -15.92 34.92 -12.93
N TRP A 228 -15.70 33.69 -13.41
CA TRP A 228 -15.27 33.48 -14.79
C TRP A 228 -16.45 33.62 -15.75
N GLN A 229 -16.31 34.51 -16.72
CA GLN A 229 -17.25 34.58 -17.85
C GLN A 229 -17.16 33.31 -18.70
N GLN A 230 -18.23 33.00 -19.41
CA GLN A 230 -18.34 31.76 -20.20
C GLN A 230 -17.17 31.55 -21.16
N GLN A 231 -16.67 32.60 -21.80
CA GLN A 231 -15.53 32.50 -22.71
C GLN A 231 -14.26 31.99 -22.02
N LYS A 232 -13.97 32.48 -20.81
CA LYS A 232 -12.80 32.06 -20.04
C LYS A 232 -12.97 30.64 -19.48
N ALA A 233 -14.18 30.30 -19.04
CA ALA A 233 -14.48 28.94 -18.60
C ALA A 233 -14.32 27.94 -19.77
N ASP A 234 -14.80 28.29 -20.97
CA ASP A 234 -14.70 27.45 -22.16
C ASP A 234 -13.26 27.24 -22.63
N GLU A 235 -12.42 28.27 -22.52
CA GLU A 235 -10.99 28.18 -22.83
C GLU A 235 -10.28 27.09 -22.00
N GLN A 236 -10.68 26.92 -20.73
CA GLN A 236 -10.09 25.93 -19.83
C GLN A 236 -10.79 24.57 -19.88
N LEU A 237 -12.13 24.55 -20.00
CA LEU A 237 -12.94 23.32 -19.90
C LEU A 237 -13.02 22.54 -21.22
N LEU A 238 -13.05 23.21 -22.37
CA LEU A 238 -13.19 22.52 -23.66
C LEU A 238 -11.99 21.62 -24.01
N PRO A 239 -10.72 22.02 -23.75
CA PRO A 239 -9.59 21.12 -23.95
C PRO A 239 -9.69 19.86 -23.08
N MET A 240 -10.07 20.02 -21.81
CA MET A 240 -10.26 18.90 -20.88
C MET A 240 -11.34 17.92 -21.36
N MET A 241 -12.47 18.43 -21.85
CA MET A 241 -13.51 17.57 -22.41
C MET A 241 -13.07 16.80 -23.64
N ARG A 242 -12.36 17.45 -24.57
CA ARG A 242 -11.84 16.78 -25.76
C ARG A 242 -10.89 15.66 -25.36
N ALA A 243 -10.03 15.90 -24.38
CA ALA A 243 -9.15 14.89 -23.83
C ALA A 243 -9.96 13.73 -23.20
N PHE A 244 -11.00 14.03 -22.42
CA PHE A 244 -11.88 13.00 -21.85
C PHE A 244 -12.55 12.14 -22.93
N GLU A 245 -13.11 12.75 -23.97
CA GLU A 245 -13.75 12.02 -25.08
C GLU A 245 -12.74 11.17 -25.87
N GLN A 246 -11.49 11.64 -26.04
CA GLN A 246 -10.41 10.87 -26.64
C GLN A 246 -10.04 9.65 -25.79
N THR A 247 -9.87 9.82 -24.48
CA THR A 247 -9.55 8.71 -23.57
C THR A 247 -10.67 7.68 -23.53
N GLN A 248 -11.93 8.11 -23.49
CA GLN A 248 -13.08 7.19 -23.54
C GLN A 248 -13.15 6.42 -24.86
N ALA A 249 -12.84 7.07 -25.98
CA ALA A 249 -12.75 6.40 -27.27
C ALA A 249 -11.62 5.36 -27.28
N MET A 250 -10.42 5.73 -26.79
CA MET A 250 -9.28 4.82 -26.68
C MET A 250 -9.55 3.64 -25.75
N ASP A 251 -10.19 3.87 -24.59
CA ASP A 251 -10.55 2.81 -23.66
C ASP A 251 -11.59 1.86 -24.25
N SER A 252 -12.57 2.38 -25.00
CA SER A 252 -13.55 1.54 -25.70
C SER A 252 -12.91 0.68 -26.79
N GLU A 253 -11.92 1.23 -27.50
CA GLU A 253 -11.15 0.52 -28.54
C GLU A 253 -10.13 -0.46 -27.95
N ALA A 254 -9.53 -0.14 -26.80
CA ALA A 254 -8.60 -1.01 -26.07
C ALA A 254 -9.32 -2.13 -25.33
N LYS A 255 -10.57 -1.90 -24.87
CA LYS A 255 -11.39 -2.91 -24.19
C LYS A 255 -12.02 -3.95 -25.13
N ALA A 256 -12.43 -3.53 -26.32
CA ALA A 256 -13.12 -4.40 -27.27
C ALA A 256 -12.36 -5.72 -27.65
N PRO A 257 -11.03 -5.73 -27.87
CA PRO A 257 -10.29 -6.94 -28.23
C PRO A 257 -10.13 -7.93 -27.07
N TRP A 258 -9.91 -7.45 -25.83
CA TRP A 258 -9.70 -8.35 -24.69
C TRP A 258 -11.02 -8.89 -24.14
N GLU A 259 -12.09 -8.10 -24.14
CA GLU A 259 -13.43 -8.56 -23.73
C GLU A 259 -13.99 -9.61 -24.70
N ALA A 260 -13.78 -9.41 -26.01
CA ALA A 260 -14.13 -10.40 -27.03
C ALA A 260 -13.36 -11.72 -26.84
N ARG A 261 -12.08 -11.63 -26.47
CA ARG A 261 -11.20 -12.79 -26.25
C ARG A 261 -11.55 -13.52 -24.93
N ALA A 262 -11.82 -12.78 -23.87
CA ALA A 262 -12.28 -13.32 -22.59
C ALA A 262 -13.67 -14.00 -22.71
N LYS A 263 -14.57 -13.42 -23.50
CA LYS A 263 -15.88 -14.01 -23.81
C LYS A 263 -15.74 -15.31 -24.62
N ALA A 264 -14.87 -15.32 -25.63
CA ALA A 264 -14.58 -16.51 -26.43
C ALA A 264 -13.95 -17.63 -25.59
N ASP A 265 -13.03 -17.32 -24.68
CA ASP A 265 -12.43 -18.31 -23.79
C ASP A 265 -13.44 -18.87 -22.77
N LYS A 266 -14.33 -18.02 -22.25
CA LYS A 266 -15.43 -18.46 -21.36
C LYS A 266 -16.42 -19.37 -22.08
N GLU A 267 -16.76 -19.07 -23.34
CA GLU A 267 -17.60 -19.92 -24.18
C GLU A 267 -16.91 -21.24 -24.55
N ARG A 268 -15.60 -21.22 -24.81
CA ARG A 268 -14.80 -22.43 -25.08
C ARG A 268 -14.75 -23.35 -23.87
N LEU A 269 -14.48 -22.81 -22.67
CA LEU A 269 -14.48 -23.56 -21.42
C LEU A 269 -15.87 -24.13 -21.11
N ALA A 270 -16.94 -23.37 -21.35
CA ALA A 270 -18.30 -23.86 -21.18
C ALA A 270 -18.65 -24.97 -22.18
N ALA A 271 -18.15 -24.90 -23.41
CA ALA A 271 -18.31 -25.95 -24.41
C ALA A 271 -17.50 -27.22 -24.06
N GLU A 272 -16.26 -27.06 -23.59
CA GLU A 272 -15.41 -28.15 -23.09
C GLU A 272 -16.07 -28.85 -21.89
N GLN A 273 -16.61 -28.09 -20.93
CA GLN A 273 -17.35 -28.64 -19.79
C GLN A 273 -18.63 -29.36 -20.20
N ARG A 274 -19.38 -28.83 -21.19
CA ARG A 274 -20.56 -29.52 -21.75
C ARG A 274 -20.19 -30.80 -22.48
N ALA A 275 -19.09 -30.81 -23.24
CA ALA A 275 -18.58 -32.00 -23.91
C ALA A 275 -18.10 -33.06 -22.90
N MET A 276 -17.46 -32.64 -21.82
CA MET A 276 -16.98 -33.52 -20.75
C MET A 276 -18.14 -34.16 -19.95
N CYS A 277 -19.24 -33.43 -19.76
CA CYS A 277 -20.47 -33.98 -19.17
C CYS A 277 -21.28 -34.86 -20.13
N ALA A 278 -21.07 -34.76 -21.44
CA ALA A 278 -21.77 -35.53 -22.47
C ALA A 278 -21.04 -36.83 -22.90
N ALA A 279 -19.84 -37.09 -22.39
CA ALA A 279 -19.11 -38.32 -22.67
C ALA A 279 -19.81 -39.54 -22.02
N PRO A 280 -20.09 -40.63 -22.76
CA PRO A 280 -20.74 -41.80 -22.20
C PRO A 280 -19.79 -42.54 -21.25
N ARG A 281 -20.27 -42.81 -20.03
CA ARG A 281 -19.57 -43.66 -19.06
C ARG A 281 -19.73 -45.12 -19.46
N ASP A 282 -18.81 -45.63 -20.25
CA ASP A 282 -18.70 -47.07 -20.51
C ASP A 282 -17.90 -47.77 -19.39
N GLY A 283 -18.55 -48.74 -18.72
CA GLY A 283 -17.87 -49.90 -18.13
C GLY A 283 -17.97 -50.13 -16.61
N ALA A 284 -18.98 -50.90 -16.19
CA ALA A 284 -19.02 -51.96 -15.15
C ALA A 284 -18.34 -51.73 -13.76
N THR A 285 -19.01 -51.98 -12.63
CA THR A 285 -19.41 -53.33 -12.19
C THR A 285 -20.63 -53.28 -11.25
N ALA A 286 -21.67 -54.03 -11.60
CA ALA A 286 -22.82 -54.31 -10.74
C ALA A 286 -22.59 -55.63 -10.00
N ALA A 287 -22.35 -55.57 -8.70
CA ALA A 287 -22.44 -56.72 -7.82
C ALA A 287 -23.92 -56.95 -7.47
N THR A 288 -24.54 -57.95 -8.08
CA THR A 288 -25.87 -58.45 -7.69
C THR A 288 -25.71 -59.79 -7.01
N GLY A 289 -26.01 -59.83 -5.71
CA GLY A 289 -26.23 -61.07 -4.98
C GLY A 289 -27.61 -61.62 -5.32
N ALA A 290 -27.67 -62.88 -5.74
CA ALA A 290 -28.89 -63.65 -5.81
C ALA A 290 -28.59 -65.10 -5.40
N VAL A 291 -29.26 -65.50 -4.32
CA VAL A 291 -29.25 -66.82 -3.70
C VAL A 291 -29.93 -67.82 -4.63
N GLY A 292 -29.23 -68.90 -5.00
CA GLY A 292 -29.76 -70.00 -5.79
C GLY A 292 -29.71 -71.31 -5.01
N ALA A 293 -30.89 -71.83 -4.66
CA ALA A 293 -31.10 -73.12 -4.03
C ALA A 293 -31.16 -74.25 -5.07
N GLY A 294 -30.58 -75.40 -4.71
CA GLY A 294 -31.17 -76.72 -4.96
C GLY A 294 -30.73 -77.51 -6.20
N GLN A 295 -29.98 -78.60 -5.94
CA GLN A 295 -30.08 -79.95 -6.55
C GLN A 295 -29.72 -80.07 -8.05
N SER A 296 -29.14 -81.13 -8.61
CA SER A 296 -28.70 -82.49 -8.24
C SER A 296 -28.12 -83.09 -9.55
N LEU A 297 -27.51 -84.28 -9.46
CA LEU A 297 -27.23 -85.26 -10.53
C LEU A 297 -25.80 -85.34 -11.12
N TYR A 298 -25.02 -86.21 -10.48
CA TYR A 298 -24.26 -87.35 -11.02
C TYR A 298 -24.35 -87.63 -12.54
N ASP A 299 -23.19 -87.67 -13.21
CA ASP A 299 -22.63 -88.79 -14.03
C ASP A 299 -21.31 -88.31 -14.66
N ALA A 300 -20.15 -88.90 -14.36
CA ALA A 300 -19.57 -90.13 -14.94
C ALA A 300 -19.23 -90.01 -16.44
N GLY A 301 -17.93 -90.02 -16.74
CA GLY A 301 -17.41 -90.14 -18.11
C GLY A 301 -15.96 -89.64 -18.23
N GLY A 302 -15.01 -90.53 -18.05
CA GLY A 302 -13.59 -90.26 -18.32
C GLY A 302 -13.23 -90.44 -19.80
N SER A 303 -12.11 -89.87 -20.22
CA SER A 303 -11.06 -90.61 -20.93
C SER A 303 -9.76 -89.83 -20.88
N SER A 304 -8.70 -90.62 -20.75
CA SER A 304 -7.28 -90.32 -20.77
C SER A 304 -6.74 -90.09 -22.19
N ASP A 305 -5.43 -89.84 -22.21
CA ASP A 305 -4.44 -90.06 -23.27
C ASP A 305 -4.09 -88.80 -24.09
N SER A 306 -2.92 -88.17 -23.93
CA SER A 306 -1.51 -88.66 -23.98
C SER A 306 -1.13 -89.16 -25.37
N ASP A 307 -0.47 -88.32 -26.17
CA ASP A 307 0.65 -88.67 -27.08
C ASP A 307 1.13 -87.38 -27.79
N SER A 308 2.42 -86.99 -27.64
CA SER A 308 3.55 -87.32 -28.56
C SER A 308 3.36 -86.58 -29.91
N GLU A 309 4.21 -85.66 -30.36
CA GLU A 309 5.69 -85.64 -30.50
C GLU A 309 6.29 -84.23 -30.33
#